data_AF-A0A7X2MN99-F1
#
_entry.id   AF-A0A7X2MN99-F1
#
_cell.length_a   1.000
_cell.length_b   1.000
_cell.length_c   1.000
_cell.angle_alpha   90.00
_cell.angle_beta   90.00
_cell.angle_gamma   90.00
#
_symmetry.space_group_name_H-M   'P 1'
#
loop_
_entity.id
_entity.type
_entity.pdbx_description
1 polymer ?
#
loop_
_entity_poly.entity_id
_entity_poly.type
_entity_poly.pdbx_seq_one_letter_code
_entity_poly.pdbx_strand_id
1 'polypeptide(L)'
;MPLLYVAIGVALLLLLMIRFKLNGFIALILVALAVGVMQGMPVNKVITSIKAGVGGTLGSLALIMGFGAMLGKLLADCGGAQRIATTLIEKFGTKHIQWALVLTGFIVGFALFYEVGFVLMLPLVFSVAASARVPLLYVGVPMAAALSVTHGFLPPHPGPTAIATLFNADMGKTLLFGTLLGIPTVILAGPVYARFLKGIDKPIPEGLYNPKTFTEAEMPGFGVSVWTALVPVVLMALRAVAEMLLPKGHVLLPYAEFFGDPVMATLIAVLIAIFTFGLNRGRTMEQVMDTLTDSIKIIAMMLLIIGGGGAFKQV
;
A
#
# COMPACT_ATOMS: atom_id res chain seq x y z
N MET A 1 -15.02 31.76 -12.34
CA MET A 1 -15.75 30.48 -12.21
C MET A 1 -14.77 29.40 -11.71
N PRO A 2 -14.63 29.19 -10.40
CA PRO A 2 -13.59 28.30 -9.84
C PRO A 2 -13.60 26.89 -10.44
N LEU A 3 -14.79 26.29 -10.62
CA LEU A 3 -14.95 24.97 -11.24
C LEU A 3 -14.46 24.91 -12.69
N LEU A 4 -14.59 26.01 -13.45
CA LEU A 4 -14.09 26.08 -14.82
C LEU A 4 -12.56 26.08 -14.86
N TYR A 5 -11.91 26.83 -13.96
CA TYR A 5 -10.44 26.85 -13.89
C TYR A 5 -9.87 25.50 -13.44
N VAL A 6 -10.55 24.83 -12.52
CA VAL A 6 -10.19 23.46 -12.12
C VAL A 6 -10.34 22.49 -13.30
N ALA A 7 -11.44 22.56 -14.05
CA ALA A 7 -11.64 21.73 -15.24
C ALA A 7 -10.56 21.97 -16.32
N ILE A 8 -10.20 23.24 -16.55
CA ILE A 8 -9.08 23.61 -17.43
C ILE A 8 -7.76 23.04 -16.88
N GLY A 9 -7.52 23.13 -15.57
CA GLY A 9 -6.35 22.57 -14.91
C GLY A 9 -6.23 21.06 -15.11
N VAL A 10 -7.31 20.31 -14.92
CA VAL A 10 -7.36 18.86 -15.16
C VAL A 10 -7.13 18.55 -16.63
N ALA A 11 -7.76 19.28 -17.55
CA ALA A 11 -7.54 19.10 -18.98
C ALA A 11 -6.07 19.37 -19.37
N LEU A 12 -5.47 20.43 -18.83
CA LEU A 12 -4.06 20.77 -19.02
C LEU A 12 -3.14 19.68 -18.46
N LEU A 13 -3.43 19.17 -17.27
CA LEU A 13 -2.68 18.06 -16.65
C LEU A 13 -2.71 16.81 -17.55
N LEU A 14 -3.90 16.41 -18.00
CA LEU A 14 -4.06 15.27 -18.90
C LEU A 14 -3.34 15.49 -20.23
N LEU A 15 -3.41 16.70 -20.80
CA LEU A 15 -2.72 17.05 -22.03
C LEU A 15 -1.19 16.97 -21.87
N LEU A 16 -0.63 17.51 -20.77
CA LEU A 16 0.81 17.43 -20.48
C LEU A 16 1.29 15.99 -20.28
N MET A 17 0.51 15.15 -19.60
CA MET A 17 0.89 13.76 -19.34
C MET A 17 0.66 12.84 -20.55
N ILE A 18 -0.46 12.97 -21.27
CA ILE A 18 -0.83 12.04 -22.35
C ILE A 18 -0.16 12.45 -23.66
N ARG A 19 -0.30 13.72 -24.06
CA ARG A 19 0.17 14.19 -25.38
C ARG A 19 1.64 14.58 -25.38
N PHE A 20 2.10 15.22 -24.30
CA PHE A 20 3.50 15.65 -24.17
C PHE A 20 4.37 14.69 -23.36
N LYS A 21 3.77 13.65 -22.75
CA LYS A 21 4.48 12.60 -22.00
C LYS A 21 5.42 13.17 -20.91
N LEU A 22 5.04 14.31 -20.32
CA LEU A 22 5.80 14.89 -19.22
C LEU A 22 5.65 14.05 -17.96
N ASN A 23 6.70 14.05 -17.13
CA ASN A 23 6.66 13.43 -15.82
C ASN A 23 5.50 14.02 -14.99
N GLY A 24 4.72 13.16 -14.33
CA GLY A 24 3.51 13.55 -13.60
C GLY A 24 3.76 14.61 -12.52
N PHE A 25 4.89 14.57 -11.81
CA PHE A 25 5.22 15.59 -10.82
C PHE A 25 5.46 16.96 -11.48
N ILE A 26 6.23 17.00 -12.56
CA ILE A 26 6.48 18.24 -13.32
C ILE A 26 5.16 18.80 -13.85
N ALA A 27 4.31 17.94 -14.43
CA ALA A 27 3.02 18.33 -14.96
C ALA A 27 2.12 18.93 -13.86
N LEU A 28 2.06 18.32 -12.67
CA LEU A 28 1.29 18.83 -11.53
C LEU A 28 1.77 20.22 -11.08
N ILE A 29 3.08 20.44 -10.98
CA ILE A 29 3.63 21.75 -10.59
C ILE A 29 3.31 22.82 -11.65
N LEU A 30 3.48 22.51 -12.94
CA LEU A 30 3.15 23.44 -14.02
C LEU A 30 1.66 23.80 -14.05
N VAL A 31 0.79 22.81 -13.84
CA VAL A 31 -0.66 23.02 -13.75
C VAL A 31 -1.02 23.85 -12.52
N ALA A 32 -0.40 23.59 -11.36
CA ALA A 32 -0.61 24.40 -10.16
C ALA A 32 -0.19 25.86 -10.36
N LEU A 33 0.93 26.09 -11.05
CA LEU A 33 1.36 27.45 -11.43
C LEU A 33 0.32 28.13 -12.33
N ALA A 34 -0.11 27.45 -13.40
CA ALA A 34 -1.07 28.00 -14.34
C ALA A 34 -2.43 28.30 -13.68
N VAL A 35 -2.97 27.35 -12.92
CA VAL A 35 -4.27 27.49 -12.27
C VAL A 35 -4.23 28.54 -11.16
N GLY A 36 -3.15 28.59 -10.37
CA GLY A 36 -3.00 29.62 -9.35
C GLY A 36 -3.02 31.05 -9.92
N VAL A 37 -2.37 31.26 -11.07
CA VAL A 37 -2.42 32.56 -11.77
C VAL A 37 -3.81 32.81 -12.36
N MET A 38 -4.45 31.80 -12.97
CA MET A 38 -5.82 31.93 -13.53
C MET A 38 -6.89 32.22 -12.47
N GLN A 39 -6.70 31.74 -11.24
CA GLN A 39 -7.56 32.05 -10.09
C GLN A 39 -7.37 33.46 -9.54
N GLY A 40 -6.42 34.23 -10.11
CA GLY A 40 -6.15 35.62 -9.72
C GLY A 40 -5.19 35.76 -8.54
N MET A 41 -4.43 34.71 -8.18
CA MET A 41 -3.40 34.85 -7.16
C MET A 41 -2.26 35.78 -7.67
N PRO A 42 -1.74 36.67 -6.80
CA PRO A 42 -0.52 37.40 -7.10
C PRO A 42 0.63 36.43 -7.42
N VAL A 43 1.31 36.63 -8.55
CA VAL A 43 2.36 35.72 -9.05
C VAL A 43 3.44 35.44 -8.00
N ASN A 44 3.79 36.45 -7.19
CA ASN A 44 4.74 36.33 -6.09
C ASN A 44 4.27 35.43 -4.93
N LYS A 45 2.97 35.18 -4.79
CA LYS A 45 2.39 34.28 -3.77
C LYS A 45 2.14 32.86 -4.29
N VAL A 46 2.08 32.65 -5.61
CA VAL A 46 1.78 31.33 -6.19
C VAL A 46 2.81 30.28 -5.73
N ILE A 47 4.11 30.60 -5.79
CA ILE A 47 5.18 29.69 -5.36
C ILE A 47 5.07 29.38 -3.86
N THR A 48 4.73 30.38 -3.04
CA THR A 48 4.54 30.18 -1.59
C THR A 48 3.35 29.27 -1.31
N SER A 49 2.25 29.45 -2.05
CA SER A 49 1.07 28.57 -1.97
C SER A 49 1.42 27.13 -2.36
N ILE A 50 2.14 26.95 -3.47
CA ILE A 50 2.65 25.64 -3.91
C ILE A 50 3.52 24.99 -2.82
N LYS A 51 4.50 25.71 -2.26
CA LYS A 51 5.35 25.21 -1.18
C LYS A 51 4.54 24.77 0.04
N ALA A 52 3.53 25.55 0.43
CA ALA A 52 2.65 25.21 1.53
C ALA A 52 1.81 23.94 1.23
N GLY A 53 1.29 23.82 0.01
CA GLY A 53 0.52 22.65 -0.43
C GLY A 53 1.34 21.36 -0.46
N VAL A 54 2.56 21.43 -1.01
CA VAL A 54 3.52 20.32 -0.98
C VAL A 54 3.85 19.95 0.46
N GLY A 55 4.23 20.93 1.29
CA GLY A 55 4.66 20.72 2.66
C GLY A 55 3.56 20.15 3.57
N GLY A 56 2.33 20.67 3.47
CA GLY A 56 1.21 20.17 4.26
C GLY A 56 0.83 18.73 3.91
N THR A 57 0.91 18.37 2.63
CA THR A 57 0.60 17.00 2.18
C THR A 57 1.73 16.04 2.56
N LEU A 58 2.98 16.40 2.30
CA LEU A 58 4.12 15.55 2.67
C LEU A 58 4.32 15.43 4.17
N GLY A 59 3.99 16.47 4.96
CA GLY A 59 4.14 16.44 6.41
C GLY A 59 3.33 15.33 7.09
N SER A 60 2.17 14.97 6.55
CA SER A 60 1.33 13.89 7.08
C SER A 60 1.65 12.51 6.50
N LEU A 61 2.11 12.46 5.24
CA LEU A 61 2.22 11.18 4.50
C LEU A 61 3.65 10.66 4.36
N ALA A 62 4.67 11.53 4.39
CA ALA A 62 6.04 11.12 4.07
C ALA A 62 6.59 10.08 5.05
N LEU A 63 6.31 10.23 6.34
CA LEU A 63 6.74 9.27 7.37
C LEU A 63 6.04 7.92 7.21
N ILE A 64 4.72 7.93 7.04
CA ILE A 64 3.91 6.73 6.84
C ILE A 64 4.40 5.96 5.62
N MET A 65 4.61 6.66 4.50
CA MET A 65 5.10 6.06 3.27
C MET A 65 6.53 5.54 3.40
N GLY A 66 7.42 6.31 4.01
CA GLY A 66 8.81 5.92 4.25
C GLY A 66 8.91 4.64 5.08
N PHE A 67 8.26 4.60 6.24
CA PHE A 67 8.25 3.43 7.11
C PHE A 67 7.49 2.25 6.48
N GLY A 68 6.38 2.50 5.79
CA GLY A 68 5.66 1.46 5.03
C GLY A 68 6.52 0.83 3.94
N ALA A 69 7.27 1.62 3.18
CA ALA A 69 8.20 1.12 2.16
C ALA A 69 9.33 0.30 2.77
N MET A 70 9.89 0.76 3.89
CA MET A 70 10.92 0.06 4.65
C MET A 70 10.44 -1.31 5.15
N LEU A 71 9.28 -1.34 5.82
CA LEU A 71 8.65 -2.58 6.30
C LEU A 71 8.40 -3.54 5.14
N GLY A 72 7.82 -3.02 4.07
CA GLY A 72 7.49 -3.82 2.91
C GLY A 72 8.72 -4.40 2.21
N LYS A 73 9.76 -3.58 2.04
CA LYS A 73 11.02 -4.02 1.43
C LYS A 73 11.71 -5.10 2.28
N LEU A 74 11.70 -4.96 3.61
CA LEU A 74 12.22 -6.01 4.51
C LEU A 74 11.43 -7.32 4.39
N LEU A 75 10.08 -7.25 4.34
CA LEU A 75 9.23 -8.43 4.16
C LEU A 75 9.46 -9.13 2.82
N ALA A 76 9.67 -8.35 1.76
CA ALA A 76 9.92 -8.87 0.42
C ALA A 76 11.31 -9.51 0.30
N ASP A 77 12.34 -8.86 0.82
CA ASP A 77 13.73 -9.30 0.67
C ASP A 77 14.10 -10.48 1.57
N CYS A 78 13.37 -10.72 2.66
CA CYS A 78 13.55 -11.91 3.50
C CYS A 78 12.69 -13.10 3.07
N GLY A 79 11.85 -12.96 2.04
CA GLY A 79 10.93 -14.00 1.61
C GLY A 79 9.74 -14.23 2.55
N GLY A 80 9.48 -13.35 3.53
CA GLY A 80 8.36 -13.50 4.46
C GLY A 80 7.00 -13.50 3.77
N ALA A 81 6.85 -12.71 2.70
CA ALA A 81 5.63 -12.74 1.89
C ALA A 81 5.46 -14.10 1.15
N GLN A 82 6.54 -14.67 0.62
CA GLN A 82 6.52 -16.02 0.04
C GLN A 82 6.13 -17.06 1.09
N ARG A 83 6.67 -16.96 2.31
CA ARG A 83 6.32 -17.86 3.42
C ARG A 83 4.84 -17.82 3.77
N ILE A 84 4.28 -16.62 3.92
CA ILE A 84 2.84 -16.43 4.22
C ILE A 84 2.01 -17.18 3.20
N ALA A 85 2.39 -17.03 1.94
CA ALA A 85 1.65 -17.57 0.83
C ALA A 85 1.75 -19.09 0.74
N THR A 86 2.96 -19.65 0.72
CA THR A 86 3.17 -21.11 0.63
C THR A 86 2.50 -21.85 1.79
N THR A 87 2.64 -21.35 3.02
CA THR A 87 2.04 -21.97 4.21
C THR A 87 0.50 -21.94 4.14
N LEU A 88 -0.10 -20.85 3.67
CA LEU A 88 -1.57 -20.77 3.54
C LEU A 88 -2.08 -21.71 2.43
N ILE A 89 -1.37 -21.81 1.31
CA ILE A 89 -1.72 -22.72 0.22
C ILE A 89 -1.67 -24.17 0.68
N GLU A 90 -0.61 -24.58 1.39
CA GLU A 90 -0.48 -25.93 1.95
C GLU A 90 -1.60 -26.23 2.96
N LYS A 91 -1.91 -25.28 3.85
CA LYS A 91 -2.93 -25.47 4.90
C LYS A 91 -4.35 -25.56 4.36
N PHE A 92 -4.71 -24.73 3.37
CA PHE A 92 -6.05 -24.73 2.77
C PHE A 92 -6.22 -25.86 1.73
N GLY A 93 -5.12 -26.31 1.16
CA GLY A 93 -5.08 -27.31 0.09
C GLY A 93 -5.58 -26.78 -1.25
N THR A 94 -5.46 -27.62 -2.28
CA THR A 94 -5.81 -27.29 -3.67
C THR A 94 -7.29 -26.93 -3.85
N LYS A 95 -8.18 -27.50 -3.02
CA LYS A 95 -9.63 -27.26 -3.08
C LYS A 95 -10.03 -25.82 -2.73
N HIS A 96 -9.30 -25.16 -1.83
CA HIS A 96 -9.64 -23.81 -1.35
C HIS A 96 -8.55 -22.78 -1.66
N ILE A 97 -7.77 -23.03 -2.71
CA ILE A 97 -6.59 -22.24 -3.05
C ILE A 97 -6.88 -20.75 -3.31
N GLN A 98 -8.07 -20.43 -3.84
CA GLN A 98 -8.48 -19.03 -4.02
C GLN A 98 -8.58 -18.29 -2.69
N TRP A 99 -9.07 -18.94 -1.63
CA TRP A 99 -9.17 -18.34 -0.31
C TRP A 99 -7.81 -18.17 0.34
N ALA A 100 -6.91 -19.13 0.15
CA ALA A 100 -5.51 -18.99 0.57
C ALA A 100 -4.89 -17.74 -0.07
N LEU A 101 -5.03 -17.58 -1.39
CA LEU A 101 -4.48 -16.45 -2.13
C LEU A 101 -5.12 -15.11 -1.79
N VAL A 102 -6.43 -15.09 -1.51
CA VAL A 102 -7.11 -13.90 -1.00
C VAL A 102 -6.54 -13.49 0.35
N LEU A 103 -6.42 -14.42 1.29
CA LEU A 103 -5.86 -14.15 2.61
C LEU A 103 -4.39 -13.71 2.52
N THR A 104 -3.60 -14.38 1.70
CA THR A 104 -2.23 -13.98 1.40
C THR A 104 -2.18 -12.56 0.87
N GLY A 105 -2.95 -12.26 -0.19
CA GLY A 105 -2.99 -10.93 -0.80
C GLY A 105 -3.44 -9.87 0.20
N PHE A 106 -4.38 -10.19 1.09
CA PHE A 106 -4.83 -9.27 2.12
C PHE A 106 -3.74 -8.98 3.18
N ILE A 107 -3.08 -10.01 3.70
CA ILE A 107 -2.00 -9.87 4.69
C ILE A 107 -0.81 -9.12 4.08
N VAL A 108 -0.38 -9.55 2.89
CA VAL A 108 0.75 -8.97 2.17
C VAL A 108 0.42 -7.54 1.73
N GLY A 109 -0.80 -7.28 1.28
CA GLY A 109 -1.24 -5.98 0.80
C GLY A 109 -1.31 -4.90 1.88
N PHE A 110 -1.38 -5.27 3.16
CA PHE A 110 -1.20 -4.31 4.25
C PHE A 110 0.25 -3.85 4.42
N ALA A 111 1.22 -4.74 4.16
CA ALA A 111 2.64 -4.46 4.36
C ALA A 111 3.34 -3.96 3.09
N LEU A 112 2.90 -4.41 1.91
CA LEU A 112 3.48 -4.07 0.61
C LEU A 112 2.61 -3.08 -0.15
N PHE A 113 3.25 -2.18 -0.88
CA PHE A 113 2.59 -1.43 -1.95
C PHE A 113 2.07 -2.40 -3.02
N TYR A 114 0.97 -2.02 -3.68
CA TYR A 114 0.33 -2.85 -4.70
C TYR A 114 1.32 -3.36 -5.75
N GLU A 115 2.13 -2.47 -6.33
CA GLU A 115 3.08 -2.83 -7.39
C GLU A 115 4.12 -3.84 -6.91
N VAL A 116 4.71 -3.60 -5.73
CA VAL A 116 5.74 -4.48 -5.15
C VAL A 116 5.13 -5.83 -4.76
N GLY A 117 3.99 -5.82 -4.07
CA GLY A 117 3.31 -7.04 -3.65
C GLY A 117 2.81 -7.88 -4.82
N PHE A 118 2.27 -7.22 -5.85
CA PHE A 118 1.81 -7.90 -7.06
C PHE A 118 2.96 -8.58 -7.80
N VAL A 119 4.07 -7.87 -8.04
CA VAL A 119 5.25 -8.43 -8.71
C VAL A 119 5.86 -9.58 -7.92
N LEU A 120 5.89 -9.49 -6.58
CA LEU A 120 6.41 -10.55 -5.72
C LEU A 120 5.52 -11.80 -5.71
N MET A 121 4.19 -11.62 -5.77
CA MET A 121 3.22 -12.71 -5.72
C MET A 121 2.99 -13.39 -7.07
N LEU A 122 3.18 -12.66 -8.17
CA LEU A 122 2.92 -13.15 -9.52
C LEU A 122 3.58 -14.50 -9.84
N PRO A 123 4.87 -14.72 -9.53
CA PRO A 123 5.49 -16.02 -9.76
C PRO A 123 4.94 -17.14 -8.89
N LEU A 124 4.56 -16.83 -7.65
CA LEU A 124 3.92 -17.82 -6.80
C LEU A 124 2.55 -18.20 -7.36
N VAL A 125 1.78 -17.21 -7.82
CA VAL A 125 0.50 -17.45 -8.51
C VAL A 125 0.72 -18.35 -9.73
N PHE A 126 1.80 -18.17 -10.48
CA PHE A 126 2.14 -19.04 -11.63
C PHE A 126 2.48 -20.46 -11.19
N SER A 127 3.35 -20.60 -10.18
CA SER A 127 3.73 -21.90 -9.61
C SER A 127 2.51 -22.65 -9.09
N VAL A 128 1.61 -21.94 -8.41
CA VAL A 128 0.34 -22.45 -7.89
C VAL A 128 -0.60 -22.86 -9.01
N ALA A 129 -0.79 -22.02 -10.02
CA ALA A 129 -1.64 -22.34 -11.18
C ALA A 129 -1.16 -23.62 -11.88
N ALA A 130 0.15 -23.73 -12.10
CA ALA A 130 0.77 -24.88 -12.74
C ALA A 130 0.65 -26.16 -11.88
N SER A 131 0.96 -26.07 -10.58
CA SER A 131 0.91 -27.21 -9.65
C SER A 131 -0.52 -27.70 -9.42
N ALA A 132 -1.46 -26.79 -9.22
CA ALA A 132 -2.88 -27.12 -9.02
C ALA A 132 -3.62 -27.43 -10.33
N ARG A 133 -2.97 -27.26 -11.50
CA ARG A 133 -3.56 -27.44 -12.84
C ARG A 133 -4.86 -26.65 -13.02
N VAL A 134 -4.84 -25.39 -12.60
CA VAL A 134 -5.99 -24.47 -12.74
C VAL A 134 -5.60 -23.27 -13.60
N PRO A 135 -6.56 -22.64 -14.31
CA PRO A 135 -6.28 -21.47 -15.14
C PRO A 135 -5.65 -20.34 -14.32
N LEU A 136 -4.69 -19.63 -14.91
CA LEU A 136 -3.97 -18.55 -14.22
C LEU A 136 -4.91 -17.48 -13.65
N LEU A 137 -5.89 -17.04 -14.44
CA LEU A 137 -6.84 -16.01 -14.00
C LEU A 137 -7.72 -16.47 -12.83
N TYR A 138 -7.94 -17.78 -12.68
CA TYR A 138 -8.73 -18.33 -11.58
C TYR A 138 -8.08 -18.09 -10.22
N VAL A 139 -6.75 -18.02 -10.17
CA VAL A 139 -5.95 -17.82 -8.95
C VAL A 139 -5.35 -16.41 -8.86
N GLY A 140 -4.97 -15.83 -9.98
CA GLY A 140 -4.36 -14.50 -10.04
C GLY A 140 -5.35 -13.37 -9.76
N VAL A 141 -6.58 -13.46 -10.25
CA VAL A 141 -7.59 -12.40 -10.04
C VAL A 141 -7.99 -12.26 -8.56
N PRO A 142 -8.26 -13.34 -7.80
CA PRO A 142 -8.51 -13.22 -6.36
C PRO A 142 -7.35 -12.58 -5.59
N MET A 143 -6.11 -12.93 -5.91
CA MET A 143 -4.92 -12.35 -5.30
C MET A 143 -4.80 -10.86 -5.62
N ALA A 144 -4.92 -10.48 -6.91
CA ALA A 144 -4.86 -9.09 -7.35
C ALA A 144 -5.98 -8.25 -6.73
N ALA A 145 -7.22 -8.78 -6.68
CA ALA A 145 -8.35 -8.10 -6.05
C ALA A 145 -8.10 -7.84 -4.56
N ALA A 146 -7.54 -8.81 -3.82
CA ALA A 146 -7.17 -8.62 -2.42
C ALA A 146 -6.14 -7.50 -2.25
N LEU A 147 -5.05 -7.51 -3.04
CA LEU A 147 -4.03 -6.47 -3.02
C LEU A 147 -4.60 -5.08 -3.40
N SER A 148 -5.47 -5.02 -4.42
CA SER A 148 -6.09 -3.78 -4.87
C SER A 148 -7.01 -3.17 -3.81
N VAL A 149 -7.84 -3.99 -3.16
CA VAL A 149 -8.73 -3.50 -2.11
C VAL A 149 -7.93 -3.03 -0.90
N THR A 150 -6.91 -3.78 -0.45
CA THR A 150 -6.06 -3.29 0.65
C THR A 150 -5.39 -1.97 0.31
N HIS A 151 -4.89 -1.82 -0.91
CA HIS A 151 -4.24 -0.58 -1.36
C HIS A 151 -5.21 0.60 -1.47
N GLY A 152 -6.42 0.36 -1.96
CA GLY A 152 -7.39 1.42 -2.28
C GLY A 152 -8.35 1.78 -1.14
N PHE A 153 -8.59 0.88 -0.18
CA PHE A 153 -9.61 1.06 0.85
C PHE A 153 -9.02 1.34 2.24
N LEU A 154 -7.80 0.86 2.52
CA LEU A 154 -7.33 0.72 3.89
C LEU A 154 -6.17 1.67 4.19
N PRO A 155 -6.30 2.56 5.19
CA PRO A 155 -5.14 3.15 5.83
C PRO A 155 -4.21 2.06 6.40
N PRO A 156 -2.88 2.29 6.44
CA PRO A 156 -2.19 3.55 6.24
C PRO A 156 -1.79 3.87 4.79
N HIS A 157 -2.33 3.18 3.77
CA HIS A 157 -1.97 3.45 2.37
C HIS A 157 -2.19 4.91 1.96
N PRO A 158 -1.36 5.47 1.06
CA PRO A 158 -1.31 6.92 0.85
C PRO A 158 -2.64 7.52 0.41
N GLY A 159 -3.37 6.85 -0.49
CA GLY A 159 -4.66 7.32 -0.99
C GLY A 159 -5.71 7.41 0.13
N PRO A 160 -6.06 6.29 0.80
CA PRO A 160 -6.97 6.30 1.95
C PRO A 160 -6.56 7.27 3.06
N THR A 161 -5.27 7.29 3.42
CA THR A 161 -4.74 8.19 4.45
C THR A 161 -4.89 9.65 4.04
N ALA A 162 -4.54 10.01 2.80
CA ALA A 162 -4.68 11.36 2.30
C ALA A 162 -6.13 11.84 2.36
N ILE A 163 -7.09 11.01 1.91
CA ILE A 163 -8.52 11.35 1.96
C ILE A 163 -8.98 11.50 3.41
N ALA A 164 -8.60 10.57 4.29
CA ALA A 164 -8.95 10.65 5.72
C ALA A 164 -8.42 11.95 6.35
N THR A 165 -7.16 12.31 6.11
CA THR A 165 -6.59 13.56 6.59
C THR A 165 -7.27 14.79 5.99
N LEU A 166 -7.59 14.77 4.69
CA LEU A 166 -8.26 15.88 4.00
C LEU A 166 -9.65 16.19 4.58
N PHE A 167 -10.40 15.16 4.94
CA PHE A 167 -11.74 15.30 5.54
C PHE A 167 -11.72 15.34 7.07
N ASN A 168 -10.54 15.30 7.71
CA ASN A 168 -10.38 15.17 9.16
C ASN A 168 -11.15 13.97 9.74
N ALA A 169 -11.20 12.87 8.97
CA ALA A 169 -11.80 11.63 9.41
C ALA A 169 -10.86 10.87 10.36
N ASP A 170 -11.44 10.17 11.33
CA ASP A 170 -10.66 9.33 12.23
C ASP A 170 -10.06 8.14 11.47
N MET A 171 -8.76 7.92 11.65
CA MET A 171 -8.02 6.91 10.90
C MET A 171 -8.39 5.49 11.32
N GLY A 172 -8.66 5.27 12.61
CA GLY A 172 -9.06 3.97 13.15
C GLY A 172 -10.43 3.55 12.62
N LYS A 173 -11.40 4.46 12.63
CA LYS A 173 -12.74 4.24 12.05
C LYS A 173 -12.67 4.06 10.53
N THR A 174 -11.82 4.82 9.86
CA THR A 174 -11.61 4.67 8.40
C THR A 174 -11.06 3.28 8.08
N LEU A 175 -10.08 2.78 8.85
CA LEU A 175 -9.59 1.41 8.74
C LEU A 175 -10.69 0.38 9.01
N LEU A 176 -11.50 0.58 10.05
CA LEU A 176 -12.59 -0.33 10.41
C LEU A 176 -13.64 -0.43 9.30
N PHE A 177 -14.19 0.70 8.85
CA PHE A 177 -15.19 0.74 7.79
C PHE A 177 -14.61 0.31 6.44
N GLY A 178 -13.37 0.72 6.13
CA GLY A 178 -12.65 0.28 4.95
C GLY A 178 -12.49 -1.24 4.91
N THR A 179 -12.16 -1.86 6.05
CA THR A 179 -12.04 -3.33 6.17
C THR A 179 -13.40 -4.00 6.04
N LEU A 180 -14.43 -3.48 6.71
CA LEU A 180 -15.79 -3.99 6.67
C LEU A 180 -16.35 -4.01 5.23
N LEU A 181 -16.11 -2.94 4.46
CA LEU A 181 -16.52 -2.83 3.06
C LEU A 181 -15.54 -3.53 2.11
N GLY A 182 -14.27 -3.64 2.49
CA GLY A 182 -13.22 -4.29 1.72
C GLY A 182 -13.44 -5.80 1.61
N ILE A 183 -13.82 -6.47 2.70
CA ILE A 183 -14.10 -7.92 2.71
C ILE A 183 -15.13 -8.34 1.65
N PRO A 184 -16.36 -7.78 1.60
CA PRO A 184 -17.32 -8.15 0.56
C PRO A 184 -16.82 -7.76 -0.83
N THR A 185 -16.10 -6.64 -0.97
CA THR A 185 -15.53 -6.20 -2.25
C THR A 185 -14.50 -7.22 -2.77
N VAL A 186 -13.58 -7.72 -1.93
CA VAL A 186 -12.60 -8.74 -2.32
C VAL A 186 -13.28 -10.05 -2.67
N ILE A 187 -14.31 -10.46 -1.93
CA ILE A 187 -15.05 -11.69 -2.21
C ILE A 187 -15.73 -11.61 -3.59
N LEU A 188 -16.39 -10.49 -3.87
CA LEU A 188 -17.11 -10.28 -5.13
C LEU A 188 -16.15 -10.10 -6.32
N ALA A 189 -15.17 -9.21 -6.20
CA ALA A 189 -14.21 -8.89 -7.27
C ALA A 189 -13.13 -9.97 -7.46
N GLY A 190 -12.89 -10.80 -6.45
CA GLY A 190 -11.89 -11.86 -6.46
C GLY A 190 -12.50 -13.23 -6.75
N PRO A 191 -12.74 -14.09 -5.74
CA PRO A 191 -13.20 -15.47 -5.96
C PRO A 191 -14.50 -15.60 -6.75
N VAL A 192 -15.50 -14.73 -6.53
CA VAL A 192 -16.79 -14.82 -7.24
C VAL A 192 -16.60 -14.45 -8.71
N TYR A 193 -15.96 -13.31 -9.00
CA TYR A 193 -15.67 -12.90 -10.37
C TYR A 193 -14.76 -13.90 -11.11
N ALA A 194 -13.76 -14.44 -10.43
CA ALA A 194 -12.84 -15.42 -11.00
C ALA A 194 -13.53 -16.72 -11.47
N ARG A 195 -14.74 -17.05 -10.96
CA ARG A 195 -15.52 -18.20 -11.47
C ARG A 195 -15.91 -18.04 -12.94
N PHE A 196 -16.20 -16.81 -13.37
CA PHE A 196 -16.55 -16.51 -14.77
C PHE A 196 -15.33 -16.54 -15.70
N LEU A 197 -14.11 -16.47 -15.13
CA LEU A 197 -12.86 -16.46 -15.89
C LEU A 197 -12.24 -17.86 -16.07
N LYS A 198 -12.85 -18.91 -15.49
CA LYS A 198 -12.36 -20.30 -15.63
C LYS A 198 -12.25 -20.76 -17.08
N GLY A 199 -13.09 -20.25 -17.98
CA GLY A 199 -13.07 -20.61 -19.40
C GLY A 199 -11.92 -19.98 -20.19
N ILE A 200 -11.17 -19.05 -19.59
CA ILE A 200 -10.04 -18.39 -20.24
C ILE A 200 -8.76 -19.11 -19.80
N ASP A 201 -8.48 -20.23 -20.45
CA ASP A 201 -7.27 -21.00 -20.23
C ASP A 201 -6.21 -20.59 -21.25
N LYS A 202 -5.49 -19.51 -20.93
CA LYS A 202 -4.32 -19.08 -21.70
C LYS A 202 -3.06 -19.61 -21.04
N PRO A 203 -2.08 -20.09 -21.84
CA PRO A 203 -0.81 -20.55 -21.30
C PRO A 203 -0.11 -19.41 -20.54
N ILE A 204 0.61 -19.77 -19.48
CA ILE A 204 1.43 -18.83 -18.72
C ILE A 204 2.48 -18.25 -19.68
N PRO A 205 2.58 -16.93 -19.85
CA PRO A 205 3.54 -16.33 -20.76
C PRO A 205 4.99 -16.77 -20.45
N GLU A 206 5.71 -17.25 -21.46
CA GLU A 206 7.12 -17.63 -21.34
C GLU A 206 7.99 -16.40 -21.01
N GLY A 207 8.97 -16.56 -20.11
CA GLY A 207 9.90 -15.50 -19.72
C GLY A 207 9.44 -14.57 -18.58
N LEU A 208 8.16 -14.62 -18.16
CA LEU A 208 7.68 -13.97 -16.94
C LEU A 208 7.91 -14.83 -15.68
N TYR A 209 8.34 -16.08 -15.86
CA TYR A 209 8.71 -17.02 -14.80
C TYR A 209 10.19 -16.82 -14.41
N ASN A 210 10.51 -15.69 -13.81
CA ASN A 210 11.80 -15.59 -13.12
C ASN A 210 11.76 -14.62 -11.93
N PRO A 211 11.45 -15.11 -10.72
CA PRO A 211 11.75 -14.39 -9.50
C PRO A 211 12.86 -15.05 -8.67
N LYS A 212 13.33 -14.30 -7.67
CA LYS A 212 13.92 -14.90 -6.47
C LYS A 212 12.86 -15.74 -5.77
N THR A 213 12.93 -17.06 -5.93
CA THR A 213 12.29 -17.99 -4.99
C THR A 213 13.22 -18.18 -3.81
N PHE A 214 12.78 -17.81 -2.62
CA PHE A 214 13.54 -18.06 -1.41
C PHE A 214 13.46 -19.53 -1.03
N THR A 215 14.58 -20.08 -0.57
CA THR A 215 14.64 -21.43 0.00
C THR A 215 14.03 -21.43 1.40
N GLU A 216 13.63 -22.61 1.88
CA GLU A 216 13.07 -22.77 3.24
C GLU A 216 13.99 -22.24 4.35
N ALA A 217 15.32 -22.34 4.17
CA ALA A 217 16.30 -21.86 5.14
C ALA A 217 16.40 -20.33 5.20
N GLU A 218 16.11 -19.64 4.10
CA GLU A 218 16.17 -18.18 4.00
C GLU A 218 14.92 -17.51 4.56
N MET A 219 13.77 -18.19 4.52
CA MET A 219 12.49 -17.62 4.92
C MET A 219 12.32 -17.55 6.45
N PRO A 220 11.73 -16.46 6.99
CA PRO A 220 11.28 -16.42 8.38
C PRO A 220 10.12 -17.40 8.62
N GLY A 221 9.81 -17.67 9.90
CA GLY A 221 8.64 -18.47 10.26
C GLY A 221 7.33 -17.81 9.84
N PHE A 222 6.28 -18.60 9.58
CA PHE A 222 4.96 -18.10 9.17
C PHE A 222 4.37 -17.12 10.20
N GLY A 223 4.37 -17.50 11.49
CA GLY A 223 3.84 -16.66 12.56
C GLY A 223 4.57 -15.33 12.67
N VAL A 224 5.91 -15.33 12.57
CA VAL A 224 6.72 -14.11 12.57
C VAL A 224 6.38 -13.23 11.36
N SER A 225 6.25 -13.84 10.18
CA SER A 225 5.94 -13.12 8.94
C SER A 225 4.59 -12.41 9.03
N VAL A 226 3.55 -13.13 9.45
CA VAL A 226 2.20 -12.57 9.61
C VAL A 226 2.16 -11.50 10.70
N TRP A 227 2.71 -11.79 11.88
CA TRP A 227 2.69 -10.83 12.99
C TRP A 227 3.43 -9.55 12.65
N THR A 228 4.68 -9.64 12.17
CA THR A 228 5.48 -8.46 11.81
C THR A 228 4.81 -7.64 10.71
N ALA A 229 4.23 -8.28 9.68
CA ALA A 229 3.53 -7.58 8.61
C ALA A 229 2.25 -6.87 9.08
N LEU A 230 1.54 -7.43 10.05
CA LEU A 230 0.26 -6.90 10.53
C LEU A 230 0.36 -5.99 11.76
N VAL A 231 1.55 -5.79 12.34
CA VAL A 231 1.74 -4.90 13.50
C VAL A 231 1.05 -3.54 13.32
N PRO A 232 1.22 -2.80 12.21
CA PRO A 232 0.61 -1.48 12.09
C PRO A 232 -0.91 -1.54 12.18
N VAL A 233 -1.50 -2.51 11.49
CA VAL A 233 -2.95 -2.72 11.41
C VAL A 233 -3.52 -3.07 12.77
N VAL A 234 -2.85 -3.96 13.51
CA VAL A 234 -3.28 -4.38 14.83
C VAL A 234 -3.26 -3.20 15.79
N LEU A 235 -2.20 -2.38 15.80
CA LEU A 235 -2.11 -1.19 16.66
C LEU A 235 -3.18 -0.15 16.32
N MET A 236 -3.40 0.12 15.03
CA MET A 236 -4.44 1.05 14.56
C MET A 236 -5.85 0.55 14.89
N ALA A 237 -6.10 -0.76 14.75
CA ALA A 237 -7.38 -1.37 15.11
C ALA A 237 -7.64 -1.32 16.62
N LEU A 238 -6.61 -1.56 17.45
CA LEU A 238 -6.71 -1.45 18.90
C LEU A 238 -7.11 -0.03 19.33
N ARG A 239 -6.55 1.00 18.70
CA ARG A 239 -6.98 2.39 18.89
C ARG A 239 -8.44 2.59 18.54
N ALA A 240 -8.87 2.12 17.36
CA ALA A 240 -10.26 2.26 16.91
C ALA A 240 -11.24 1.62 17.91
N VAL A 241 -10.91 0.42 18.41
CA VAL A 241 -11.71 -0.30 19.40
C VAL A 241 -11.71 0.44 20.75
N ALA A 242 -10.56 0.94 21.19
CA ALA A 242 -10.46 1.72 22.43
C ALA A 242 -11.32 2.99 22.39
N GLU A 243 -11.29 3.74 21.29
CA GLU A 243 -12.12 4.93 21.11
C GLU A 243 -13.63 4.63 21.05
N MET A 244 -14.01 3.43 20.59
CA MET A 244 -15.42 3.02 20.50
C MET A 244 -15.96 2.51 21.85
N LEU A 245 -15.14 1.83 22.65
CA LEU A 245 -15.58 1.16 23.88
C LEU A 245 -15.33 1.97 25.16
N LEU A 246 -14.27 2.79 25.20
CA LEU A 246 -13.88 3.49 26.42
C LEU A 246 -14.60 4.85 26.56
N PRO A 247 -14.96 5.24 27.81
CA PRO A 247 -15.50 6.57 28.07
C PRO A 247 -14.49 7.67 27.74
N LYS A 248 -14.98 8.83 27.31
CA LYS A 248 -14.15 10.03 27.09
C LYS A 248 -13.39 10.38 28.38
N GLY A 249 -12.06 10.52 28.28
CA GLY A 249 -11.19 10.84 29.42
C GLY A 249 -10.61 9.62 30.15
N HIS A 250 -10.85 8.40 29.66
CA HIS A 250 -10.21 7.19 30.21
C HIS A 250 -8.68 7.25 30.06
N VAL A 251 -7.93 6.87 31.09
CA VAL A 251 -6.46 6.96 31.14
C VAL A 251 -5.74 6.21 30.02
N LEU A 252 -6.37 5.17 29.45
CA LEU A 252 -5.80 4.37 28.35
C LEU A 252 -5.98 5.02 26.96
N LEU A 253 -6.88 6.00 26.80
CA LEU A 253 -7.16 6.61 25.49
C LEU A 253 -5.94 7.31 24.88
N PRO A 254 -5.20 8.17 25.62
CA PRO A 254 -4.02 8.84 25.04
C PRO A 254 -2.92 7.86 24.60
N TYR A 255 -2.75 6.75 25.33
CA TYR A 255 -1.80 5.71 24.94
C TYR A 255 -2.26 4.95 23.70
N ALA A 256 -3.55 4.62 23.62
CA ALA A 256 -4.12 3.99 22.44
C ALA A 256 -4.02 4.90 21.21
N GLU A 257 -4.28 6.20 21.36
CA GLU A 257 -4.10 7.21 20.33
C GLU A 257 -2.65 7.30 19.84
N PHE A 258 -1.69 7.31 20.78
CA PHE A 258 -0.25 7.39 20.46
C PHE A 258 0.26 6.14 19.74
N PHE A 259 -0.01 4.93 20.26
CA PHE A 259 0.49 3.70 19.66
C PHE A 259 -0.26 3.29 18.38
N GLY A 260 -1.54 3.64 18.29
CA GLY A 260 -2.34 3.40 17.09
C GLY A 260 -2.29 4.55 16.07
N ASP A 261 -1.50 5.59 16.31
CA ASP A 261 -1.17 6.56 15.27
C ASP A 261 -0.45 5.86 14.10
N PRO A 262 -0.83 6.10 12.83
CA PRO A 262 -0.23 5.41 11.68
C PRO A 262 1.29 5.56 11.57
N VAL A 263 1.83 6.74 11.93
CA VAL A 263 3.28 7.00 11.88
C VAL A 263 3.97 6.17 12.94
N MET A 264 3.46 6.18 14.16
CA MET A 264 4.03 5.39 15.26
C MET A 264 3.88 3.89 15.01
N ALA A 265 2.72 3.44 14.54
CA ALA A 265 2.45 2.04 14.26
C ALA A 265 3.35 1.46 13.16
N THR A 266 3.59 2.23 12.10
CA THR A 266 4.53 1.83 11.02
C THR A 266 5.98 1.87 11.48
N LEU A 267 6.38 2.87 12.28
CA LEU A 267 7.72 2.92 12.88
C LEU A 267 7.99 1.69 13.77
N ILE A 268 7.08 1.37 14.67
CA ILE A 268 7.18 0.19 15.56
C ILE A 268 7.32 -1.08 14.72
N ALA A 269 6.53 -1.22 13.66
CA ALA A 269 6.61 -2.36 12.76
C ALA A 269 7.97 -2.46 12.05
N VAL A 270 8.55 -1.34 11.60
CA VAL A 270 9.90 -1.31 11.02
C VAL A 270 10.95 -1.75 12.03
N LEU A 271 10.88 -1.26 13.28
CA LEU A 271 11.82 -1.67 14.33
C LEU A 271 11.72 -3.17 14.63
N ILE A 272 10.50 -3.71 14.69
CA ILE A 272 10.27 -5.15 14.84
C ILE A 272 10.79 -5.90 13.60
N ALA A 273 10.61 -5.37 12.40
CA ALA A 273 11.08 -5.98 11.15
C ALA A 273 12.60 -6.00 11.04
N ILE A 274 13.31 -4.96 11.51
CA ILE A 274 14.79 -4.94 11.57
C ILE A 274 15.29 -6.13 12.37
N PHE A 275 14.66 -6.44 13.51
CA PHE A 275 15.03 -7.60 14.31
C PHE A 275 14.57 -8.91 13.66
N THR A 276 13.29 -9.02 13.31
CA THR A 276 12.66 -10.29 12.89
C THR A 276 13.04 -10.73 11.47
N PHE A 277 13.10 -9.80 10.51
CA PHE A 277 13.45 -10.06 9.11
C PHE A 277 14.91 -9.75 8.77
N GLY A 278 15.61 -9.01 9.63
CA GLY A 278 17.02 -8.68 9.48
C GLY A 278 17.93 -9.51 10.38
N LEU A 279 18.16 -9.02 11.60
CA LEU A 279 19.20 -9.53 12.52
C LEU A 279 18.98 -11.00 12.91
N ASN A 280 17.74 -11.39 13.22
CA ASN A 280 17.39 -12.77 13.58
C ASN A 280 17.51 -13.75 12.39
N ARG A 281 17.75 -13.25 11.18
CA ARG A 281 18.03 -14.04 9.96
C ARG A 281 19.50 -14.03 9.56
N GLY A 282 20.39 -13.59 10.46
CA GLY A 282 21.83 -13.59 10.23
C GLY A 282 22.33 -12.45 9.34
N ARG A 283 21.48 -11.47 9.01
CA ARG A 283 21.90 -10.26 8.28
C ARG A 283 22.59 -9.28 9.21
N THR A 284 23.62 -8.61 8.71
CA THR A 284 24.28 -7.53 9.47
C THR A 284 23.42 -6.27 9.49
N MET A 285 23.63 -5.40 10.48
CA MET A 285 22.93 -4.12 10.55
C MET A 285 23.15 -3.27 9.29
N GLU A 286 24.36 -3.30 8.72
CA GLU A 286 24.70 -2.63 7.46
C GLU A 286 23.82 -3.11 6.31
N GLN A 287 23.72 -4.41 6.08
CA GLN A 287 22.86 -4.99 5.04
C GLN A 287 21.38 -4.62 5.22
N VAL A 288 20.92 -4.53 6.46
CA VAL A 288 19.55 -4.12 6.77
C VAL A 288 19.36 -2.64 6.44
N MET A 289 20.29 -1.75 6.83
CA MET A 289 20.22 -0.32 6.52
C MET A 289 20.29 -0.04 5.01
N ASP A 290 21.08 -0.82 4.26
CA ASP A 290 21.11 -0.73 2.80
C ASP A 290 19.74 -1.05 2.20
N THR A 291 19.08 -2.10 2.72
CA THR A 291 17.72 -2.48 2.30
C THR A 291 16.70 -1.39 2.60
N LEU A 292 16.81 -0.75 3.78
CA LEU A 292 15.97 0.38 4.13
C LEU A 292 16.21 1.57 3.21
N THR A 293 17.46 1.86 2.86
CA THR A 293 17.81 2.96 1.93
C THR A 293 17.27 2.71 0.53
N ASP A 294 17.40 1.48 0.02
CA ASP A 294 16.86 1.09 -1.28
C ASP A 294 15.33 1.16 -1.32
N SER A 295 14.66 0.91 -0.20
CA SER A 295 13.19 1.03 -0.12
C SER A 295 12.69 2.44 -0.43
N ILE A 296 13.45 3.48 -0.05
CA ILE A 296 13.07 4.87 -0.29
C ILE A 296 13.07 5.20 -1.78
N LYS A 297 14.00 4.61 -2.55
CA LYS A 297 14.07 4.82 -4.01
C LYS A 297 12.77 4.37 -4.71
N ILE A 298 12.15 3.30 -4.22
CA ILE A 298 10.92 2.73 -4.79
C ILE A 298 9.75 3.71 -4.71
N ILE A 299 9.66 4.48 -3.61
CA ILE A 299 8.52 5.38 -3.36
C ILE A 299 8.82 6.86 -3.64
N ALA A 300 10.06 7.24 -3.94
CA ALA A 300 10.48 8.63 -4.10
C ALA A 300 9.62 9.40 -5.11
N MET A 301 9.36 8.80 -6.28
CA MET A 301 8.50 9.42 -7.29
C MET A 301 7.04 9.51 -6.86
N MET A 302 6.52 8.50 -6.15
CA MET A 302 5.16 8.50 -5.63
C MET A 302 4.97 9.64 -4.61
N LEU A 303 5.94 9.82 -3.70
CA LEU A 303 5.96 10.93 -2.76
C LEU A 303 5.93 12.29 -3.46
N LEU A 304 6.77 12.48 -4.49
CA LEU A 304 6.79 13.71 -5.26
C LEU A 304 5.44 13.98 -5.95
N ILE A 305 4.85 12.98 -6.60
CA ILE A 305 3.54 13.12 -7.26
C ILE A 305 2.45 13.50 -6.24
N ILE A 306 2.42 12.85 -5.08
CA ILE A 306 1.47 13.18 -4.01
C ILE A 306 1.68 14.63 -3.52
N GLY A 307 2.92 15.03 -3.30
CA GLY A 307 3.28 16.41 -2.95
C GLY A 307 2.84 17.41 -4.02
N GLY A 308 3.05 17.09 -5.30
CA GLY A 308 2.57 17.89 -6.45
C GLY A 308 1.04 17.98 -6.52
N GLY A 309 0.34 16.91 -6.17
CA GLY A 309 -1.11 16.93 -6.00
C GLY A 309 -1.54 17.88 -4.88
N GLY A 310 -0.79 17.88 -3.77
CA GLY A 310 -0.93 18.85 -2.69
C GLY A 310 -0.74 20.31 -3.14
N ALA A 311 0.27 20.57 -4.00
CA ALA A 311 0.47 21.87 -4.61
C ALA A 311 -0.74 22.32 -5.42
N PHE A 312 -1.26 21.42 -6.27
CA PHE A 312 -2.41 21.71 -7.12
C PHE A 312 -3.70 21.92 -6.31
N LYS A 313 -3.89 21.19 -5.22
CA LYS A 313 -5.01 21.36 -4.29
C LYS A 313 -4.98 22.71 -3.55
N GLN A 314 -3.80 23.26 -3.31
CA GLN A 314 -3.63 24.47 -2.48
C GLN A 314 -3.90 25.79 -3.24
N VAL A 315 -3.82 25.77 -4.57
CA VAL A 315 -4.00 26.92 -5.47
C VAL A 315 -5.41 27.03 -6.03
#